data_AF-A0A807ZH36-F1
#
_entry.id   AF-A0A807ZH36-F1
#
_cell.length_a   1.000
_cell.length_b   1.000
_cell.length_c   1.000
_cell.angle_alpha   90.00
_cell.angle_beta   90.00
_cell.angle_gamma   90.00
#
_symmetry.space_group_name_H-M   'P 1'
#
loop_
_entity.id
_entity.type
_entity.pdbx_description
1 polymer ?
#
loop_
_entity_poly.entity_id
_entity_poly.type
_entity_poly.pdbx_seq_one_letter_code
_entity_poly.pdbx_strand_id
1 'polypeptide(L)'
;MLFFNRFRHALGHTAVKKPSIGAVLDAAFAHQVCVEILFINRNRQMDNVYCRIRKMRRSSVLLVCSVNFLPDALNGEQCLIHFNLPRALLVHTFKMSAVEARQGFLCKTHIIHNHVDPESRQCEIEISRPEAYVQRELRKHERIFPSAGMVRSVDLWLRGRLPAHWRDLGGPDFTFREDSPGQLRLVNISAGGARLEMGDVEEADRYHRLSGTQMLLCVVLNRPGRKRCVAPVVCQCVEGLYSATMRRLALRLRFIQVWLTDSDGQGAWARVGDEGVQSINDWIANDYSLLAEKPAHLP
;
A
#
# COMPACT_ATOMS: atom_id res chain seq x y z
N MET A 1 -5.96 -27.44 -6.69
CA MET A 1 -5.03 -27.62 -7.82
C MET A 1 -5.79 -27.47 -9.16
N LEU A 2 -6.41 -26.30 -9.43
CA LEU A 2 -7.32 -26.11 -10.58
C LEU A 2 -7.29 -24.66 -11.18
N PHE A 3 -6.22 -23.88 -10.99
CA PHE A 3 -6.21 -22.45 -11.37
C PHE A 3 -5.24 -22.03 -12.49
N PHE A 4 -4.50 -22.98 -13.10
CA PHE A 4 -3.38 -22.64 -13.99
C PHE A 4 -3.65 -22.76 -15.51
N ASN A 5 -4.83 -23.20 -15.93
CA ASN A 5 -5.13 -23.40 -17.36
C ASN A 5 -5.57 -22.14 -18.15
N ARG A 6 -5.63 -20.95 -17.53
CA ARG A 6 -6.09 -19.72 -18.22
C ARG A 6 -5.00 -18.87 -18.88
N PHE A 7 -3.75 -19.33 -18.92
CA PHE A 7 -2.70 -18.63 -19.67
C PHE A 7 -2.71 -18.94 -21.18
N ARG A 8 -3.55 -19.87 -21.64
CA ARG A 8 -3.74 -20.16 -23.07
C ARG A 8 -5.23 -20.21 -23.40
N HIS A 9 -5.59 -19.55 -24.49
CA HIS A 9 -6.92 -19.42 -25.10
C HIS A 9 -7.83 -18.30 -24.57
N ALA A 10 -7.78 -17.17 -25.29
CA ALA A 10 -8.96 -16.36 -25.59
C ALA A 10 -8.82 -15.86 -27.04
N LEU A 11 -9.36 -16.64 -27.97
CA LEU A 11 -9.63 -16.23 -29.36
C LEU A 11 -11.04 -15.68 -29.39
N GLY A 12 -11.21 -14.49 -29.98
CA GLY A 12 -12.52 -14.02 -30.44
C GLY A 12 -13.20 -12.96 -29.57
N HIS A 13 -12.59 -11.78 -29.44
CA HIS A 13 -13.30 -10.49 -29.39
C HIS A 13 -12.43 -9.47 -30.12
N THR A 14 -13.06 -8.56 -30.88
CA THR A 14 -12.41 -7.47 -31.61
C THR A 14 -11.24 -6.90 -30.80
N ALA A 15 -10.02 -7.08 -31.33
CA ALA A 15 -8.79 -6.95 -30.56
C ALA A 15 -8.52 -5.49 -30.19
N VAL A 16 -9.07 -5.04 -29.06
CA VAL A 16 -8.48 -3.92 -28.32
C VAL A 16 -7.07 -4.37 -27.98
N LYS A 17 -6.08 -3.74 -28.60
CA LYS A 17 -4.67 -4.14 -28.51
C LYS A 17 -4.21 -3.90 -27.07
N LYS A 18 -4.25 -4.96 -26.25
CA LYS A 18 -3.74 -4.93 -24.88
C LYS A 18 -2.30 -4.39 -24.88
N PRO A 19 -1.93 -3.51 -23.93
CA PRO A 19 -0.57 -2.99 -23.88
C PRO A 19 0.41 -4.15 -23.71
N SER A 20 1.60 -4.06 -24.31
CA SER A 20 2.62 -5.09 -24.12
C SER A 20 3.08 -5.10 -22.66
N ILE A 21 3.54 -6.25 -22.16
CA ILE A 21 4.14 -6.33 -20.81
C ILE A 21 5.30 -5.33 -20.66
N GLY A 22 6.05 -5.11 -21.74
CA GLY A 22 7.11 -4.10 -21.78
C GLY A 22 6.58 -2.71 -21.44
N ALA A 23 5.56 -2.23 -22.15
CA ALA A 23 4.97 -0.92 -21.94
C ALA A 23 4.38 -0.76 -20.53
N VAL A 24 3.76 -1.81 -20.00
CA VAL A 24 3.16 -1.81 -18.66
C VAL A 24 4.25 -1.76 -17.56
N LEU A 25 5.34 -2.52 -17.70
CA LEU A 25 6.47 -2.47 -16.77
C LEU A 25 7.25 -1.17 -16.85
N ASP A 26 7.44 -0.64 -18.06
CA ASP A 26 8.12 0.64 -18.26
C ASP A 26 7.29 1.79 -17.66
N ALA A 27 5.96 1.73 -17.77
CA ALA A 27 5.06 2.63 -17.05
C ALA A 27 5.17 2.46 -15.53
N ALA A 28 5.18 1.22 -15.02
CA ALA A 28 5.35 0.94 -13.60
C ALA A 28 6.66 1.55 -13.06
N PHE A 29 7.75 1.44 -13.83
CA PHE A 29 9.05 2.02 -13.52
C PHE A 29 9.03 3.55 -13.59
N ALA A 30 8.53 4.13 -14.68
CA ALA A 30 8.48 5.58 -14.88
C ALA A 30 7.66 6.29 -13.80
N HIS A 31 6.60 5.63 -13.34
CA HIS A 31 5.73 6.15 -12.29
C HIS A 31 6.19 5.74 -10.88
N GLN A 32 7.19 4.87 -10.72
CA GLN A 32 7.63 4.39 -9.40
C GLN A 32 6.50 3.74 -8.58
N VAL A 33 5.64 2.98 -9.26
CA VAL A 33 4.49 2.32 -8.61
C VAL A 33 4.94 1.26 -7.61
N CYS A 34 4.09 0.99 -6.63
CA CYS A 34 4.30 -0.14 -5.72
C CYS A 34 4.09 -1.46 -6.46
N VAL A 35 5.06 -2.35 -6.33
CA VAL A 35 5.02 -3.72 -6.84
C VAL A 35 4.94 -4.68 -5.66
N GLU A 36 3.87 -5.45 -5.59
CA GLU A 36 3.71 -6.51 -4.61
C GLU A 36 4.25 -7.83 -5.14
N ILE A 37 5.08 -8.50 -4.34
CA ILE A 37 5.57 -9.84 -4.59
C ILE A 37 4.75 -10.83 -3.76
N LEU A 38 4.18 -11.81 -4.46
CA LEU A 38 3.40 -12.91 -3.90
C LEU A 38 4.20 -14.21 -4.06
N PHE A 39 4.51 -14.87 -2.95
CA PHE A 39 5.21 -16.16 -2.97
C PHE A 39 4.21 -17.29 -3.22
N ILE A 40 4.51 -18.17 -4.18
CA ILE A 40 3.57 -19.24 -4.60
C ILE A 40 3.58 -20.41 -3.62
N ASN A 41 4.71 -20.65 -2.92
CA ASN A 41 4.85 -21.75 -1.96
C ASN A 41 4.42 -21.34 -0.54
N ARG A 42 3.30 -21.90 -0.09
CA ARG A 42 2.60 -21.61 1.18
C ARG A 42 3.36 -22.02 2.46
N ASN A 43 4.51 -22.69 2.34
CA ASN A 43 5.36 -23.04 3.48
C ASN A 43 6.21 -21.87 3.97
N ARG A 44 6.14 -20.70 3.33
CA ARG A 44 6.85 -19.51 3.77
C ARG A 44 5.96 -18.75 4.73
N GLN A 45 6.40 -18.60 5.98
CA GLN A 45 5.84 -17.72 7.02
C GLN A 45 5.96 -16.22 6.67
N MET A 46 6.15 -15.89 5.39
CA MET A 46 6.48 -14.54 4.95
C MET A 46 5.25 -13.88 4.37
N ASP A 47 4.92 -12.72 4.92
CA ASP A 47 3.98 -11.79 4.33
C ASP A 47 4.41 -11.39 2.92
N ASN A 48 3.44 -10.96 2.11
CA ASN A 48 3.72 -10.36 0.81
C ASN A 48 4.69 -9.19 0.96
N VAL A 49 5.66 -9.12 0.06
CA VAL A 49 6.70 -8.09 0.10
C VAL A 49 6.31 -6.99 -0.88
N TYR A 50 6.45 -5.74 -0.46
CA TYR A 50 6.18 -4.59 -1.30
C TYR A 50 7.49 -3.97 -1.74
N CYS A 51 7.55 -3.61 -3.02
CA CYS A 51 8.77 -3.19 -3.68
C CYS A 51 8.52 -1.99 -4.58
N ARG A 52 9.61 -1.40 -5.07
CA ARG A 52 9.62 -0.49 -6.22
C ARG A 52 10.63 -0.96 -7.25
N ILE A 53 10.41 -0.63 -8.50
CA ILE A 53 11.36 -0.92 -9.57
C ILE A 53 12.51 0.09 -9.49
N ARG A 54 13.71 -0.38 -9.13
CA ARG A 54 14.94 0.43 -9.13
C ARG A 54 15.55 0.49 -10.51
N LYS A 55 15.59 -0.63 -11.23
CA LYS A 55 16.23 -0.70 -12.55
C LYS A 55 15.57 -1.74 -13.45
N MET A 56 15.30 -1.35 -14.69
CA MET A 56 14.89 -2.25 -15.75
C MET A 56 16.13 -2.70 -16.55
N ARG A 57 16.33 -4.01 -16.70
CA ARG A 57 17.35 -4.61 -17.57
C ARG A 57 16.67 -5.37 -18.72
N ARG A 58 17.46 -5.87 -19.67
CA ARG A 58 16.94 -6.59 -20.85
C ARG A 58 16.21 -7.89 -20.46
N SER A 59 16.80 -8.67 -19.55
CA SER A 59 16.29 -9.99 -19.12
C SER A 59 15.78 -10.01 -17.67
N SER A 60 15.94 -8.92 -16.93
CA SER A 60 15.61 -8.88 -15.50
C SER A 60 15.10 -7.51 -15.05
N VAL A 61 14.50 -7.49 -13.87
CA VAL A 61 14.02 -6.30 -13.18
C VAL A 61 14.59 -6.31 -11.77
N LEU A 62 15.24 -5.21 -11.38
CA LEU A 62 15.76 -5.01 -10.03
C LEU A 62 14.74 -4.25 -9.20
N LEU A 63 14.34 -4.85 -8.09
CA LEU A 63 13.35 -4.34 -7.15
C LEU A 63 14.03 -3.98 -5.83
N VAL A 64 13.64 -2.85 -5.24
CA VAL A 64 14.02 -2.48 -3.86
C VAL A 64 12.83 -2.75 -2.95
N CYS A 65 13.08 -3.49 -1.87
CA CYS A 65 12.05 -3.95 -0.95
C CYS A 65 11.77 -2.96 0.17
N SER A 66 10.54 -3.01 0.70
CA SER A 66 10.16 -2.30 1.91
C SER A 66 10.70 -2.94 3.20
N VAL A 67 11.21 -4.17 3.10
CA VAL A 67 11.80 -4.93 4.22
C VAL A 67 13.31 -4.87 4.14
N ASN A 68 13.98 -5.06 5.28
CA ASN A 68 15.44 -4.96 5.36
C ASN A 68 16.16 -6.27 5.04
N PHE A 69 15.43 -7.38 4.95
CA PHE A 69 16.00 -8.70 4.72
C PHE A 69 14.99 -9.65 4.09
N LEU A 70 15.50 -10.53 3.24
CA LEU A 70 14.78 -11.66 2.67
C LEU A 70 15.69 -12.91 2.72
N PRO A 71 15.16 -14.10 3.05
CA PRO A 71 15.98 -15.30 3.12
C PRO A 71 16.48 -15.75 1.75
N ASP A 72 17.73 -16.20 1.65
CA ASP A 72 18.30 -16.74 0.40
C ASP A 72 17.58 -17.98 -0.13
N ALA A 73 16.80 -18.66 0.71
CA ALA A 73 15.90 -19.73 0.29
C ALA A 73 14.88 -19.29 -0.76
N LEU A 74 14.65 -17.98 -0.94
CA LEU A 74 13.80 -17.45 -2.01
C LEU A 74 14.47 -17.47 -3.40
N ASN A 75 15.80 -17.63 -3.48
CA ASN A 75 16.54 -17.61 -4.75
C ASN A 75 16.13 -18.77 -5.66
N GLY A 76 15.90 -18.47 -6.95
CA GLY A 76 15.44 -19.43 -7.96
C GLY A 76 13.94 -19.74 -7.94
N GLU A 77 13.19 -19.24 -6.96
CA GLU A 77 11.80 -19.64 -6.75
C GLU A 77 10.81 -18.87 -7.63
N GLN A 78 9.71 -19.53 -7.95
CA GLN A 78 8.60 -18.88 -8.65
C GLN A 78 7.86 -17.92 -7.72
N CYS A 79 7.58 -16.73 -8.23
CA CYS A 79 6.75 -15.74 -7.58
C CYS A 79 5.76 -15.12 -8.57
N LEU A 80 4.78 -14.39 -8.04
CA LEU A 80 3.97 -13.49 -8.83
C LEU A 80 4.30 -12.07 -8.43
N ILE A 81 4.30 -11.15 -9.38
CA ILE A 81 4.27 -9.72 -9.10
C ILE A 81 2.92 -9.15 -9.45
N HIS A 82 2.41 -8.26 -8.61
CA HIS A 82 1.18 -7.53 -8.81
C HIS A 82 1.41 -6.05 -8.65
N PHE A 83 0.90 -5.24 -9.56
CA PHE A 83 0.95 -3.79 -9.45
C PHE A 83 -0.21 -3.14 -10.18
N ASN A 84 -0.57 -1.94 -9.74
CA ASN A 84 -1.54 -1.09 -10.39
C ASN A 84 -0.84 0.09 -11.05
N LEU A 85 -1.41 0.56 -12.15
CA LEU A 85 -0.96 1.77 -12.83
C LEU A 85 -1.97 2.89 -12.61
N PRO A 86 -1.51 4.15 -12.73
CA PRO A 86 -2.39 5.32 -12.66
C PRO A 86 -3.62 5.18 -13.56
N ARG A 87 -4.82 5.46 -13.03
CA ARG A 87 -6.06 5.24 -13.80
C ARG A 87 -6.11 6.15 -15.03
N ALA A 88 -5.62 7.38 -14.90
CA ALA A 88 -5.52 8.32 -16.01
C ALA A 88 -4.61 7.76 -17.13
N LEU A 89 -3.49 7.13 -16.76
CA LEU A 89 -2.59 6.49 -17.73
C LEU A 89 -3.28 5.33 -18.46
N LEU A 90 -3.99 4.48 -17.72
CA LEU A 90 -4.68 3.32 -18.29
C LEU A 90 -5.76 3.74 -19.29
N VAL A 91 -6.56 4.75 -18.95
CA VAL A 91 -7.66 5.23 -19.81
C VAL A 91 -7.14 6.07 -20.97
N HIS A 92 -6.27 7.05 -20.72
CA HIS A 92 -5.88 8.02 -21.75
C HIS A 92 -4.73 7.55 -22.64
N THR A 93 -3.77 6.80 -22.10
CA THR A 93 -2.59 6.32 -22.84
C THR A 93 -2.81 4.93 -23.38
N PHE A 94 -3.21 3.98 -22.52
CA PHE A 94 -3.44 2.59 -22.94
C PHE A 94 -4.85 2.33 -23.49
N LYS A 95 -5.70 3.36 -23.57
CA LYS A 95 -7.05 3.29 -24.16
C LYS A 95 -7.93 2.18 -23.58
N MET A 96 -7.74 1.90 -22.29
CA MET A 96 -8.47 0.86 -21.59
C MET A 96 -9.85 1.37 -21.16
N SER A 97 -10.83 0.47 -21.13
CA SER A 97 -12.14 0.81 -20.57
C SER A 97 -12.06 1.13 -19.07
N ALA A 98 -13.06 1.84 -18.55
CA ALA A 98 -13.12 2.17 -17.13
C ALA A 98 -13.16 0.93 -16.22
N VAL A 99 -13.59 -0.23 -16.73
CA VAL A 99 -13.62 -1.52 -16.00
C VAL A 99 -12.24 -2.15 -16.01
N GLU A 100 -11.58 -2.23 -17.17
CA GLU A 100 -10.21 -2.78 -17.27
C GLU A 100 -9.20 -1.93 -16.49
N ALA A 101 -9.40 -0.60 -16.46
CA ALA A 101 -8.53 0.33 -15.74
C ALA A 101 -8.65 0.22 -14.20
N ARG A 102 -9.59 -0.59 -13.67
CA ARG A 102 -9.66 -0.93 -12.24
C ARG A 102 -8.83 -2.16 -11.87
N GLN A 103 -8.42 -2.96 -12.87
CA GLN A 103 -7.74 -4.22 -12.63
C GLN A 103 -6.23 -4.03 -12.67
N GLY A 104 -5.54 -4.60 -11.68
CA GLY A 104 -4.09 -4.63 -11.62
C GLY A 104 -3.48 -5.63 -12.59
N PHE A 105 -2.16 -5.53 -12.76
CA PHE A 105 -1.37 -6.40 -13.62
C PHE A 105 -0.70 -7.46 -12.77
N LEU A 106 -1.11 -8.72 -12.94
CA LEU A 106 -0.52 -9.88 -12.27
C LEU A 106 0.38 -10.62 -13.25
N CYS A 107 1.67 -10.69 -12.95
CA CYS A 107 2.67 -11.33 -13.80
C CYS A 107 3.30 -12.51 -13.06
N LYS A 108 3.53 -13.62 -13.76
CA LYS A 108 4.32 -14.74 -13.23
C LYS A 108 5.79 -14.52 -13.58
N THR A 109 6.67 -14.75 -12.61
CA THR A 109 8.12 -14.66 -12.80
C THR A 109 8.87 -15.55 -11.79
N HIS A 110 10.19 -15.46 -11.77
CA HIS A 110 11.08 -16.13 -10.84
C HIS A 110 12.05 -15.14 -10.22
N ILE A 111 12.41 -15.38 -8.96
CA ILE A 111 13.47 -14.67 -8.27
C ILE A 111 14.79 -15.21 -8.78
N ILE A 112 15.63 -14.36 -9.36
CA ILE A 112 16.98 -14.71 -9.78
C ILE A 112 17.85 -14.77 -8.52
N HIS A 113 17.86 -13.69 -7.74
CA HIS A 113 18.47 -13.66 -6.42
C HIS A 113 17.94 -12.47 -5.60
N ASN A 114 18.10 -12.54 -4.28
CA ASN A 114 17.96 -11.41 -3.37
C ASN A 114 19.29 -11.11 -2.66
N HIS A 115 19.54 -9.86 -2.33
CA HIS A 115 20.70 -9.47 -1.52
C HIS A 115 20.42 -8.17 -0.74
N VAL A 116 21.29 -7.84 0.21
CA VAL A 116 21.29 -6.52 0.84
C VAL A 116 22.42 -5.72 0.21
N ASP A 117 22.08 -4.61 -0.43
CA ASP A 117 23.07 -3.72 -1.04
C ASP A 117 23.99 -3.17 0.07
N PRO A 118 25.32 -3.36 -0.02
CA PRO A 118 26.22 -3.05 1.07
C PRO A 118 26.33 -1.55 1.36
N GLU A 119 26.14 -0.70 0.34
CA GLU A 119 26.26 0.75 0.46
C GLU A 119 24.99 1.38 1.00
N SER A 120 23.85 1.10 0.38
CA SER A 120 22.55 1.68 0.74
C SER A 120 21.84 0.93 1.86
N ARG A 121 22.31 -0.28 2.21
CA ARG A 121 21.69 -1.19 3.20
C ARG A 121 20.25 -1.57 2.84
N GLN A 122 19.85 -1.38 1.58
CA GLN A 122 18.52 -1.72 1.09
C GLN A 122 18.48 -3.20 0.67
N CYS A 123 17.37 -3.87 0.96
CA CYS A 123 17.16 -5.23 0.46
C CYS A 123 16.66 -5.18 -0.98
N GLU A 124 17.40 -5.82 -1.88
CA GLU A 124 17.09 -5.89 -3.30
C GLU A 124 16.70 -7.30 -3.72
N ILE A 125 15.79 -7.39 -4.70
CA ILE A 125 15.44 -8.63 -5.38
C ILE A 125 15.60 -8.40 -6.88
N GLU A 126 16.40 -9.24 -7.54
CA GLU A 126 16.40 -9.33 -8.98
C GLU A 126 15.44 -10.45 -9.41
N ILE A 127 14.46 -10.10 -10.25
CA ILE A 127 13.52 -11.05 -10.84
C ILE A 127 13.76 -11.17 -12.35
N SER A 128 13.41 -12.31 -12.94
CA SER A 128 13.34 -12.42 -14.41
C SER A 128 12.30 -11.42 -14.95
N ARG A 129 12.55 -10.85 -16.12
CA ARG A 129 11.57 -9.96 -16.75
C ARG A 129 10.32 -10.77 -17.11
N PRO A 130 9.13 -10.43 -16.60
CA PRO A 130 7.92 -11.17 -16.95
C PRO A 130 7.61 -11.07 -18.44
N GLU A 131 7.16 -12.18 -19.03
CA GLU A 131 6.85 -12.28 -20.46
C GLU A 131 5.36 -12.00 -20.76
N ALA A 132 4.50 -12.15 -19.75
CA ALA A 132 3.07 -11.96 -19.88
C ALA A 132 2.45 -11.50 -18.55
N TYR A 133 1.25 -10.93 -18.65
CA TYR A 133 0.41 -10.60 -17.51
C TYR A 133 -1.03 -11.04 -17.72
N VAL A 134 -1.76 -11.15 -16.62
CA VAL A 134 -3.22 -11.17 -16.61
C VAL A 134 -3.71 -9.96 -15.82
N GLN A 135 -4.83 -9.39 -16.25
CA GLN A 135 -5.48 -8.35 -15.47
C GLN A 135 -6.36 -8.98 -14.40
N ARG A 136 -6.20 -8.52 -13.16
CA ARG A 136 -6.94 -9.05 -12.02
C ARG A 136 -7.02 -8.03 -10.91
N GLU A 137 -8.20 -7.94 -10.31
CA GLU A 137 -8.39 -7.26 -9.03
C GLU A 137 -8.03 -8.22 -7.90
N LEU A 138 -6.93 -7.96 -7.18
CA LEU A 138 -6.55 -8.74 -6.00
C LEU A 138 -7.16 -8.22 -4.70
N ARG A 139 -7.59 -6.96 -4.70
CA ARG A 139 -8.13 -6.27 -3.53
C ARG A 139 -9.27 -5.36 -3.95
N LYS A 140 -10.30 -5.32 -3.12
CA LYS A 140 -11.42 -4.37 -3.24
C LYS A 140 -10.97 -2.91 -3.11
N HIS A 141 -9.99 -2.66 -2.26
CA HIS A 141 -9.39 -1.35 -2.08
C HIS A 141 -7.89 -1.47 -2.25
N GLU A 142 -7.36 -0.67 -3.16
CA GLU A 142 -5.93 -0.64 -3.40
C GLU A 142 -5.20 -0.13 -2.16
N ARG A 143 -4.08 -0.79 -1.85
CA ARG A 143 -3.19 -0.37 -0.76
C ARG A 143 -2.04 0.40 -1.33
N ILE A 144 -1.80 1.57 -0.78
CA ILE A 144 -0.71 2.43 -1.19
C ILE A 144 0.25 2.62 -0.02
N PHE A 145 1.53 2.78 -0.35
CA PHE A 145 2.63 2.97 0.59
C PHE A 145 3.08 4.42 0.48
N PRO A 146 2.50 5.32 1.29
CA PRO A 146 2.75 6.74 1.12
C PRO A 146 4.20 7.08 1.49
N SER A 147 4.83 7.96 0.71
CA SER A 147 6.11 8.57 1.08
C SER A 147 5.91 9.62 2.18
N ALA A 148 7.00 10.08 2.79
CA ALA A 148 6.94 11.08 3.86
C ALA A 148 6.21 12.36 3.40
N GLY A 149 6.48 12.85 2.19
CA GLY A 149 5.83 14.05 1.64
C GLY A 149 4.35 13.87 1.26
N MET A 150 3.82 12.64 1.26
CA MET A 150 2.39 12.40 1.03
C MET A 150 1.57 12.53 2.34
N VAL A 151 2.22 12.34 3.48
CA VAL A 151 1.56 12.30 4.79
C VAL A 151 1.89 13.58 5.53
N ARG A 152 0.90 14.45 5.74
CA ARG A 152 1.09 15.64 6.57
C ARG A 152 1.10 15.26 8.05
N SER A 153 0.17 14.41 8.44
CA SER A 153 -0.01 14.05 9.84
C SER A 153 -0.80 12.77 10.04
N VAL A 154 -0.51 12.05 11.13
CA VAL A 154 -1.26 10.88 11.59
C VAL A 154 -1.40 10.97 13.10
N ASP A 155 -2.61 10.81 13.62
CA ASP A 155 -2.89 10.78 15.05
C ASP A 155 -3.65 9.51 15.40
N LEU A 156 -3.18 8.79 16.41
CA LEU A 156 -3.76 7.53 16.86
C LEU A 156 -4.12 7.62 18.34
N TRP A 157 -5.37 7.24 18.64
CA TRP A 157 -5.87 7.04 20.01
C TRP A 157 -6.20 5.56 20.19
N LEU A 158 -5.50 4.90 21.11
CA LEU A 158 -5.68 3.47 21.43
C LEU A 158 -6.95 3.21 22.26
N ARG A 159 -7.61 4.28 22.73
CA ARG A 159 -8.81 4.22 23.55
C ARG A 159 -9.76 5.31 23.09
N GLY A 160 -10.76 4.94 22.29
CA GLY A 160 -11.76 5.89 21.83
C GLY A 160 -13.18 5.44 22.16
N ARG A 161 -13.83 6.09 23.12
CA ARG A 161 -15.28 6.30 22.96
C ARG A 161 -15.43 7.27 21.79
N LEU A 162 -16.41 7.05 20.93
CA LEU A 162 -16.67 7.96 19.82
C LEU A 162 -16.98 9.35 20.41
N PRO A 163 -16.18 10.38 20.10
CA PRO A 163 -16.47 11.73 20.56
C PRO A 163 -17.68 12.27 19.78
N ALA A 164 -18.36 13.27 20.35
CA ALA A 164 -19.43 13.98 19.64
C ALA A 164 -18.87 14.63 18.37
N HIS A 165 -17.69 15.24 18.45
CA HIS A 165 -16.93 15.71 17.31
C HIS A 165 -15.47 15.21 17.38
N TRP A 166 -14.89 14.79 16.26
CA TRP A 166 -13.56 14.16 16.24
C TRP A 166 -12.41 15.04 16.79
N ARG A 167 -12.58 16.37 16.78
CA ARG A 167 -11.61 17.33 17.36
C ARG A 167 -11.72 17.48 18.88
N ASP A 168 -12.74 16.90 19.51
CA ASP A 168 -12.93 17.01 20.96
C ASP A 168 -12.04 16.01 21.72
N LEU A 169 -11.28 15.20 20.99
CA LEU A 169 -10.30 14.30 21.58
C LEU A 169 -9.16 15.12 22.16
N GLY A 170 -8.74 14.75 23.38
CA GLY A 170 -7.47 15.20 23.94
C GLY A 170 -6.27 14.70 23.12
N GLY A 171 -5.07 14.81 23.69
CA GLY A 171 -3.84 14.41 23.02
C GLY A 171 -3.88 12.94 22.52
N PRO A 172 -3.36 12.65 21.32
CA PRO A 172 -3.22 11.29 20.81
C PRO A 172 -2.20 10.47 21.61
N ASP A 173 -2.40 9.15 21.67
CA ASP A 173 -1.39 8.22 22.23
C ASP A 173 -0.12 8.22 21.36
N PHE A 174 -0.28 8.31 20.03
CA PHE A 174 0.82 8.36 19.08
C PHE A 174 0.54 9.37 17.97
N THR A 175 1.58 10.09 17.55
CA THR A 175 1.48 11.08 16.48
C THR A 175 2.66 11.04 15.52
N PHE A 176 2.36 11.38 14.28
CA PHE A 176 3.30 11.70 13.21
C PHE A 176 2.96 13.07 12.66
N ARG A 177 4.00 13.86 12.34
CA ARG A 177 3.91 15.14 11.65
C ARG A 177 5.05 15.22 10.63
N GLU A 178 4.79 15.74 9.43
CA GLU A 178 5.77 15.87 8.34
C GLU A 178 7.08 16.57 8.77
N ASP A 179 6.98 17.54 9.69
CA ASP A 179 8.09 18.38 10.14
C ASP A 179 8.68 17.93 11.50
N SER A 180 8.32 16.74 12.00
CA SER A 180 8.76 16.26 13.31
C SER A 180 9.12 14.77 13.28
N PRO A 181 10.27 14.37 13.87
CA PRO A 181 10.58 12.95 14.05
C PRO A 181 9.55 12.33 15.00
N GLY A 182 8.55 11.65 14.42
CA GLY A 182 7.52 10.93 15.17
C GLY A 182 7.87 9.45 15.32
N GLN A 183 7.47 8.86 16.45
CA GLN A 183 7.55 7.41 16.66
C GLN A 183 6.58 6.64 15.75
N LEU A 184 5.51 7.29 15.29
CA LEU A 184 4.46 6.70 14.46
C LEU A 184 4.79 6.80 12.97
N ARG A 185 4.53 5.71 12.25
CA ARG A 185 4.62 5.62 10.79
C ARG A 185 3.36 5.02 10.21
N LEU A 186 2.79 5.68 9.20
CA LEU A 186 1.80 5.09 8.31
C LEU A 186 2.53 4.24 7.26
N VAL A 187 2.48 2.91 7.41
CA VAL A 187 3.16 1.96 6.51
C VAL A 187 2.41 1.86 5.20
N ASN A 188 1.09 1.65 5.26
CA ASN A 188 0.22 1.70 4.09
C ASN A 188 -1.20 2.10 4.47
N ILE A 189 -1.97 2.51 3.46
CA ILE A 189 -3.37 2.89 3.60
C ILE A 189 -4.18 2.45 2.37
N SER A 190 -5.45 2.15 2.57
CA SER A 190 -6.45 1.86 1.57
C SER A 190 -7.76 2.50 1.99
N ALA A 191 -8.75 2.55 1.10
CA ALA A 191 -10.09 3.04 1.47
C ALA A 191 -10.73 2.21 2.60
N GLY A 192 -10.32 0.95 2.83
CA GLY A 192 -10.87 0.09 3.87
C GLY A 192 -10.04 -0.03 5.15
N GLY A 193 -8.83 0.53 5.23
CA GLY A 193 -7.96 0.32 6.38
C GLY A 193 -6.53 0.80 6.19
N ALA A 194 -5.72 0.69 7.25
CA ALA A 194 -4.34 1.13 7.29
C ALA A 194 -3.44 0.16 8.08
N ARG A 195 -2.14 0.17 7.78
CA ARG A 195 -1.10 -0.45 8.62
C ARG A 195 -0.25 0.65 9.25
N LEU A 196 -0.13 0.61 10.57
CA LEU A 196 0.68 1.53 11.36
C LEU A 196 1.83 0.79 12.01
N GLU A 197 2.92 1.49 12.24
CA GLU A 197 4.06 1.01 13.01
C GLU A 197 4.54 2.12 13.93
N MET A 198 4.82 1.78 15.18
CA MET A 198 5.38 2.67 16.17
C MET A 198 6.72 2.12 16.67
N GLY A 199 7.77 2.94 16.61
CA GLY A 199 9.11 2.62 17.13
C GLY A 199 9.33 3.16 18.54
N ASP A 200 10.35 2.63 19.21
CA ASP A 200 10.79 3.03 20.56
C ASP A 200 9.69 2.96 21.65
N VAL A 201 8.70 2.08 21.44
CA VAL A 201 7.56 1.90 22.34
C VAL A 201 7.97 1.04 23.54
N GLU A 202 7.89 1.63 24.74
CA GLU A 202 8.07 0.91 25.99
C GLU A 202 7.00 -0.16 26.19
N GLU A 203 7.37 -1.29 26.77
CA GLU A 203 6.45 -2.41 26.95
C GLU A 203 5.27 -2.01 27.85
N ALA A 204 4.07 -2.41 27.44
CA ALA A 204 2.87 -2.25 28.24
C ALA A 204 1.90 -3.40 27.99
N ASP A 205 1.36 -3.99 29.05
CA ASP A 205 0.39 -5.10 29.00
C ASP A 205 -0.83 -4.82 28.11
N ARG A 206 -1.15 -3.53 27.89
CA ARG A 206 -2.25 -3.12 27.01
C ARG A 206 -1.99 -3.47 25.55
N TYR A 207 -0.72 -3.53 25.11
CA TYR A 207 -0.36 -3.77 23.71
C TYR A 207 -0.65 -5.20 23.25
N HIS A 208 -0.53 -6.18 24.16
CA HIS A 208 -0.90 -7.57 23.89
C HIS A 208 -2.41 -7.79 23.75
N ARG A 209 -3.23 -6.80 24.11
CA ARG A 209 -4.70 -6.88 24.12
C ARG A 209 -5.36 -5.91 23.15
N LEU A 210 -4.63 -5.43 22.15
CA LEU A 210 -5.17 -4.49 21.16
C LEU A 210 -5.97 -5.16 20.06
N SER A 211 -5.73 -6.43 19.76
CA SER A 211 -6.47 -7.13 18.71
C SER A 211 -7.97 -7.19 19.05
N GLY A 212 -8.82 -6.81 18.10
CA GLY A 212 -10.28 -6.73 18.26
C GLY A 212 -10.79 -5.39 18.80
N THR A 213 -9.93 -4.52 19.34
CA THR A 213 -10.37 -3.26 19.97
C THR A 213 -10.67 -2.17 18.94
N GLN A 214 -11.48 -1.19 19.36
CA GLN A 214 -11.73 0.02 18.58
C GLN A 214 -10.71 1.11 18.92
N MET A 215 -10.26 1.80 17.88
CA MET A 215 -9.29 2.89 17.95
C MET A 215 -9.80 4.06 17.11
N LEU A 216 -9.33 5.26 17.40
CA LEU A 216 -9.56 6.40 16.54
C LEU A 216 -8.26 6.76 15.83
N LEU A 217 -8.35 7.00 14.53
CA LEU A 217 -7.24 7.40 13.68
C LEU A 217 -7.65 8.66 12.92
N CYS A 218 -6.83 9.70 12.95
CA CYS A 218 -6.98 10.82 12.04
C CYS A 218 -5.79 10.84 11.09
N VAL A 219 -6.07 10.71 9.80
CA VAL A 219 -5.04 10.78 8.75
C VAL A 219 -5.21 12.06 7.95
N VAL A 220 -4.13 12.82 7.79
CA VAL A 220 -4.08 14.01 6.93
C VAL A 220 -3.08 13.77 5.81
N LEU A 221 -3.59 13.68 4.58
CA LEU A 221 -2.81 13.41 3.37
C LEU A 221 -2.75 14.67 2.50
N ASN A 222 -1.58 14.91 1.89
CA ASN A 222 -1.37 16.04 0.99
C ASN A 222 -2.10 15.81 -0.35
N ARG A 223 -2.73 16.86 -0.90
CA ARG A 223 -3.34 16.89 -2.24
C ARG A 223 -2.67 17.99 -3.09
N PRO A 224 -2.68 17.87 -4.44
CA PRO A 224 -2.24 18.94 -5.32
C PRO A 224 -2.90 20.29 -4.99
N GLY A 225 -2.16 21.39 -5.21
CA GLY A 225 -2.65 22.74 -4.97
C GLY A 225 -2.78 23.11 -3.48
N ARG A 226 -1.93 22.56 -2.61
CA ARG A 226 -1.92 22.78 -1.15
C ARG A 226 -3.23 22.37 -0.44
N LYS A 227 -4.05 21.55 -1.09
CA LYS A 227 -5.27 20.97 -0.51
C LYS A 227 -4.90 19.79 0.41
N ARG A 228 -5.85 19.36 1.24
CA ARG A 228 -5.66 18.26 2.19
C ARG A 228 -6.81 17.27 2.10
N CYS A 229 -6.51 16.00 2.25
CA CYS A 229 -7.48 14.96 2.58
C CYS A 229 -7.41 14.73 4.08
N VAL A 230 -8.47 15.08 4.81
CA VAL A 230 -8.57 14.82 6.26
C VAL A 230 -9.56 13.68 6.44
N ALA A 231 -9.13 12.61 7.09
CA ALA A 231 -9.93 11.42 7.33
C ALA A 231 -9.86 11.01 8.80
N PRO A 232 -10.77 11.55 9.65
CA PRO A 232 -11.01 11.03 10.99
C PRO A 232 -11.84 9.76 10.86
N VAL A 233 -11.29 8.64 11.31
CA VAL A 233 -11.89 7.31 11.16
C VAL A 233 -11.84 6.55 12.48
N VAL A 234 -12.88 5.77 12.70
CA VAL A 234 -12.91 4.75 13.73
C VAL A 234 -12.45 3.46 13.09
N CYS A 235 -11.48 2.84 13.74
CA CYS A 235 -10.81 1.64 13.28
C CYS A 235 -11.14 0.48 14.21
N GLN A 236 -11.31 -0.70 13.65
CA GLN A 236 -11.11 -1.94 14.39
C GLN A 236 -9.67 -2.42 14.19
N CYS A 237 -8.95 -2.69 15.27
CA CYS A 237 -7.65 -3.34 15.23
C CYS A 237 -7.88 -4.82 14.89
N VAL A 238 -7.51 -5.21 13.67
CA VAL A 238 -7.59 -6.60 13.21
C VAL A 238 -6.47 -7.42 13.82
N GLU A 239 -5.30 -6.81 13.98
CA GLU A 239 -4.11 -7.44 14.54
C GLU A 239 -3.21 -6.37 15.16
N GLY A 240 -2.73 -6.64 16.37
CA GLY A 240 -1.73 -5.84 17.06
C GLY A 240 -0.57 -6.73 17.51
N LEU A 241 0.63 -6.40 17.05
CA LEU A 241 1.85 -7.16 17.33
C LEU A 241 2.86 -6.25 18.02
N TYR A 242 3.25 -6.62 19.23
CA TYR A 242 4.33 -5.96 19.97
C TYR A 242 5.58 -6.84 19.97
N SER A 243 6.73 -6.24 19.68
CA SER A 243 8.05 -6.86 19.84
C SER A 243 8.83 -6.08 20.89
N ALA A 244 9.07 -6.70 22.05
CA ALA A 244 9.92 -6.14 23.10
C ALA A 244 11.36 -5.93 22.61
N THR A 245 11.91 -6.91 21.89
CA THR A 245 13.28 -6.85 21.33
C THR A 245 13.47 -5.67 20.38
N MET A 246 12.50 -5.41 19.50
CA MET A 246 12.57 -4.28 18.56
C MET A 246 11.97 -2.99 19.12
N ARG A 247 11.42 -3.03 20.35
CA ARG A 247 10.60 -1.96 20.96
C ARG A 247 9.58 -1.38 19.97
N ARG A 248 8.86 -2.27 19.28
CA ARG A 248 8.03 -1.93 18.12
C ARG A 248 6.62 -2.44 18.28
N LEU A 249 5.65 -1.58 18.03
CA LEU A 249 4.23 -1.93 17.95
C LEU A 249 3.73 -1.77 16.52
N ALA A 250 3.26 -2.86 15.92
CA ALA A 250 2.64 -2.86 14.59
C ALA A 250 1.13 -3.11 14.71
N LEU A 251 0.33 -2.29 14.03
CA LEU A 251 -1.12 -2.39 14.02
C LEU A 251 -1.66 -2.53 12.61
N ARG A 252 -2.59 -3.49 12.42
CA ARG A 252 -3.41 -3.62 11.23
C ARG A 252 -4.83 -3.16 11.55
N LEU A 253 -5.26 -2.09 10.90
CA LEU A 253 -6.52 -1.42 11.17
C LEU A 253 -7.50 -1.57 10.00
N ARG A 254 -8.76 -1.83 10.31
CA ARG A 254 -9.89 -1.80 9.38
C ARG A 254 -10.79 -0.63 9.72
N PHE A 255 -11.15 0.20 8.75
CA PHE A 255 -12.05 1.33 8.98
C PHE A 255 -13.49 0.84 9.12
N ILE A 256 -14.19 1.33 10.13
CA ILE A 256 -15.58 0.93 10.45
C ILE A 256 -16.52 2.14 10.51
N GLN A 257 -16.02 3.33 10.85
CA GLN A 257 -16.76 4.59 10.74
C GLN A 257 -15.84 5.72 10.29
N VAL A 258 -16.41 6.75 9.70
CA VAL A 258 -15.70 7.96 9.24
C VAL A 258 -16.50 9.19 9.63
N TRP A 259 -15.81 10.25 10.01
CA TRP A 259 -16.43 11.55 10.23
C TRP A 259 -16.72 12.21 8.87
N LEU A 260 -17.99 12.51 8.60
CA LEU A 260 -18.41 13.26 7.43
C LEU A 260 -18.90 14.63 7.89
N THR A 261 -18.56 15.66 7.11
CA THR A 261 -19.07 17.03 7.30
C THR A 261 -20.00 17.34 6.14
N ASP A 262 -21.19 17.88 6.43
CA ASP A 262 -22.16 18.33 5.44
C ASP A 262 -21.85 19.75 4.92
N SER A 263 -22.72 20.27 4.05
CA SER A 263 -22.58 21.61 3.48
C SER A 263 -22.69 22.73 4.51
N ASP A 264 -23.39 22.47 5.62
CA ASP A 264 -23.66 23.43 6.69
C ASP A 264 -22.57 23.38 7.77
N GLY A 265 -21.53 22.57 7.55
CA GLY A 265 -20.39 22.43 8.45
C GLY A 265 -20.67 21.53 9.66
N GLN A 266 -21.85 20.95 9.76
CA GLN A 266 -22.18 19.96 10.78
C GLN A 266 -21.58 18.61 10.38
N GLY A 267 -21.18 17.80 11.35
CA GLY A 267 -20.62 16.50 11.05
C GLY A 267 -21.13 15.40 11.93
N ALA A 268 -21.03 14.18 11.42
CA ALA A 268 -21.48 12.98 12.08
C ALA A 268 -20.60 11.77 11.71
N TRP A 269 -20.58 10.79 12.61
CA TRP A 269 -19.97 9.50 12.35
C TRP A 269 -20.87 8.66 11.43
N ALA A 270 -20.43 8.44 10.20
CA ALA A 270 -21.07 7.52 9.28
C ALA A 270 -20.38 6.16 9.30
N ARG A 271 -21.14 5.07 9.11
CA ARG A 271 -20.54 3.73 8.93
C ARG A 271 -19.75 3.68 7.62
N VAL A 272 -18.59 3.05 7.68
CA VAL A 272 -17.82 2.72 6.48
C VAL A 272 -18.47 1.50 5.84
N GLY A 273 -19.04 1.72 4.65
CA GLY A 273 -19.63 0.66 3.85
C GLY A 273 -18.61 -0.10 3.03
N ASP A 274 -19.13 -0.88 2.09
CA ASP A 274 -18.36 -1.74 1.23
C ASP A 274 -17.38 -1.00 0.30
N GLU A 275 -17.66 0.26 -0.03
CA GLU A 275 -16.82 1.12 -0.87
C GLU A 275 -15.65 1.75 -0.10
N GLY A 276 -15.58 1.55 1.22
CA GLY A 276 -14.57 2.15 2.07
C GLY A 276 -14.80 3.65 2.30
N VAL A 277 -13.76 4.34 2.75
CA VAL A 277 -13.76 5.78 2.99
C VAL A 277 -13.53 6.52 1.67
N GLN A 278 -14.58 7.17 1.16
CA GLN A 278 -14.58 7.80 -0.16
C GLN A 278 -13.46 8.85 -0.33
N SER A 279 -13.22 9.70 0.66
CA SER A 279 -12.18 10.74 0.57
C SER A 279 -10.76 10.17 0.41
N ILE A 280 -10.50 9.00 1.01
CA ILE A 280 -9.27 8.23 0.84
C ILE A 280 -9.27 7.55 -0.53
N ASN A 281 -10.37 6.94 -0.94
CA ASN A 281 -10.49 6.32 -2.26
C ASN A 281 -10.23 7.31 -3.40
N ASP A 282 -10.83 8.51 -3.31
CA ASP A 282 -10.58 9.60 -4.25
C ASP A 282 -9.13 10.05 -4.22
N TRP A 283 -8.52 10.11 -3.04
CA TRP A 283 -7.11 10.48 -2.91
C TRP A 283 -6.19 9.45 -3.57
N ILE A 284 -6.49 8.15 -3.45
CA ILE A 284 -5.77 7.06 -4.13
C ILE A 284 -6.00 7.13 -5.64
N ALA A 285 -7.26 7.32 -6.07
CA ALA A 285 -7.65 7.33 -7.47
C ALA A 285 -7.14 8.55 -8.25
N ASN A 286 -6.83 9.66 -7.57
CA ASN A 286 -6.19 10.84 -8.15
C ASN A 286 -4.67 10.67 -8.35
N ASP A 287 -4.18 9.42 -8.40
CA ASP A 287 -2.84 8.99 -8.78
C ASP A 287 -1.68 9.56 -7.93
N TYR A 288 -1.96 10.32 -6.86
CA TYR A 288 -0.92 10.95 -6.02
C TYR A 288 -0.10 9.90 -5.26
N SER A 289 -0.74 8.82 -4.84
CA SER A 289 -0.12 7.70 -4.14
C SER A 289 0.81 6.84 -4.99
N LEU A 290 0.72 6.96 -6.31
CA LEU A 290 1.51 6.21 -7.29
C LEU A 290 2.66 7.04 -7.86
N LEU A 291 2.86 8.30 -7.45
CA LEU A 291 3.69 9.26 -8.22
C LEU A 291 4.65 10.16 -7.44
N ALA A 292 4.86 10.01 -6.13
CA ALA A 292 5.77 10.92 -5.41
C ALA A 292 6.83 10.20 -4.55
N GLU A 293 7.89 9.78 -5.23
CA GLU A 293 9.28 10.08 -4.87
C GLU A 293 10.06 10.06 -6.21
N LYS A 294 10.24 11.22 -6.85
CA LYS A 294 11.53 11.40 -7.55
C LYS A 294 12.56 11.37 -6.43
N PRO A 295 13.59 10.50 -6.47
CA PRO A 295 14.69 10.62 -5.56
C PRO A 295 15.14 12.08 -5.55
N ALA A 296 15.17 12.70 -4.38
CA ALA A 296 16.00 13.89 -4.21
C ALA A 296 17.41 13.43 -4.61
N HIS A 297 17.91 14.02 -5.69
CA HIS A 297 19.28 13.95 -6.18
C HIS A 297 20.09 12.75 -5.67
N LEU A 298 20.17 11.69 -6.48
CA LEU A 298 21.42 10.95 -6.50
C LEU A 298 22.51 11.97 -6.88
N PRO A 299 23.60 12.11 -6.09
CA PRO A 299 24.78 12.82 -6.57
C PRO A 299 25.30 12.16 -7.86
#